data_AF-W1Y0N0-F1
#
_entry.id   AF-W1Y0N0-F1
#
_cell.length_a   1.000
_cell.length_b   1.000
_cell.length_c   1.000
_cell.angle_alpha   90.00
_cell.angle_beta   90.00
_cell.angle_gamma   90.00
#
_symmetry.space_group_name_H-M   'P 1'
#
loop_
_entity.id
_entity.type
_entity.pdbx_description
1 polymer ?
#
loop_
_entity_poly.entity_id
_entity_poly.type
_entity_poly.pdbx_seq_one_letter_code
_entity_poly.pdbx_strand_id
1 'polypeptide(L)'
;MNQRVFEYLWLDTNLRKALENDQLVIHYQPKITWRGEVRSLEALVRWQSPERGLIPPLDFISYAEESGLIVPLGRWVILDVVRQVAKWRDKGINLRVAVNISARQLADQTIFTALKQVLQELNFEYCP
;
A
#
# COMPACT_ATOMS: atom_id res chain seq x y z
N MET A 1 -1.05 34.15 -3.99
CA MET A 1 -2.12 33.14 -4.08
C MET A 1 -1.55 31.81 -3.60
N ASN A 2 -2.17 31.13 -2.64
CA ASN A 2 -1.50 30.11 -1.82
C ASN A 2 -1.30 28.78 -2.59
N GLN A 3 -0.09 28.54 -3.10
CA GLN A 3 0.29 27.34 -3.85
C GLN A 3 -0.07 26.03 -3.12
N ARG A 4 0.00 26.03 -1.79
CA ARG A 4 -0.37 24.90 -0.93
C ARG A 4 -1.85 24.52 -1.01
N VAL A 5 -2.75 25.48 -1.21
CA VAL A 5 -4.20 25.21 -1.31
C VAL A 5 -4.53 24.49 -2.61
N PHE A 6 -3.91 24.91 -3.73
CA PHE A 6 -4.07 24.21 -5.00
C PHE A 6 -3.53 22.79 -4.96
N GLU A 7 -2.39 22.59 -4.29
CA GLU A 7 -1.80 21.27 -4.15
C GLU A 7 -2.70 20.32 -3.35
N TYR A 8 -3.28 20.78 -2.25
CA TYR A 8 -4.22 19.99 -1.45
C TYR A 8 -5.49 19.63 -2.22
N LEU A 9 -6.05 20.56 -2.99
CA LEU A 9 -7.23 20.29 -3.83
C LEU A 9 -6.93 19.27 -4.93
N TRP A 10 -5.73 19.38 -5.53
CA TRP A 10 -5.27 18.41 -6.52
C TRP A 10 -5.10 17.02 -5.90
N LEU A 11 -4.47 16.93 -4.71
CA LEU A 11 -4.29 15.67 -3.99
C LEU A 11 -5.63 15.03 -3.60
N ASP A 12 -6.59 15.79 -3.05
CA ASP A 12 -7.92 15.25 -2.68
C ASP A 12 -8.62 14.59 -3.88
N THR A 13 -8.67 15.34 -4.98
CA THR A 13 -9.40 14.92 -6.18
C THR A 13 -8.75 13.71 -6.82
N ASN A 14 -7.42 13.73 -6.95
CA ASN A 14 -6.72 12.74 -7.76
C ASN A 14 -6.32 11.50 -6.95
N LEU A 15 -6.05 11.61 -5.63
CA LEU A 15 -5.74 10.43 -4.83
C LEU A 15 -6.97 9.51 -4.67
N ARG A 16 -8.17 10.07 -4.59
CA ARG A 16 -9.43 9.30 -4.62
C ARG A 16 -9.57 8.53 -5.93
N LYS A 17 -9.35 9.22 -7.06
CA LYS A 17 -9.36 8.58 -8.38
C LYS A 17 -8.27 7.51 -8.50
N ALA A 18 -7.11 7.73 -7.90
CA ALA A 18 -5.99 6.79 -7.97
C ALA A 18 -6.32 5.43 -7.32
N LEU A 19 -7.12 5.44 -6.23
CA LEU A 19 -7.60 4.25 -5.56
C LEU A 19 -8.56 3.42 -6.42
N GLU A 20 -9.24 4.04 -7.38
CA GLU A 20 -10.26 3.41 -8.23
C GLU A 20 -9.77 3.05 -9.63
N ASN A 21 -8.74 3.74 -10.15
CA ASN A 21 -8.33 3.68 -11.56
C ASN A 21 -6.95 3.04 -11.79
N ASP A 22 -6.55 2.07 -10.96
CA ASP A 22 -5.28 1.32 -11.11
C ASP A 22 -4.02 2.21 -11.22
N GLN A 23 -4.02 3.37 -10.56
CA GLN A 23 -2.91 4.32 -10.61
C GLN A 23 -1.91 4.11 -9.46
N LEU A 24 -2.25 3.27 -8.49
CA LEU A 24 -1.37 2.93 -7.40
C LEU A 24 -0.60 1.66 -7.77
N VAL A 25 0.69 1.65 -7.46
CA VAL A 25 1.55 0.49 -7.66
C VAL A 25 2.38 0.23 -6.41
N ILE A 26 2.78 -1.01 -6.20
CA ILE A 26 3.61 -1.40 -5.06
C ILE A 26 4.99 -1.77 -5.56
N HIS A 27 6.00 -1.04 -5.07
CA HIS A 27 7.39 -1.43 -5.22
C HIS A 27 7.79 -2.27 -4.01
N TYR A 28 8.59 -3.32 -4.23
CA TYR A 28 9.02 -4.22 -3.18
C TYR A 28 10.53 -4.06 -2.94
N GLN A 29 10.90 -3.61 -1.73
CA GLN A 29 12.29 -3.44 -1.35
C GLN A 29 12.80 -4.69 -0.60
N PRO A 30 13.83 -5.40 -1.10
CA PRO A 30 14.40 -6.55 -0.40
C PRO A 30 15.08 -6.18 0.92
N LYS A 31 14.83 -6.98 1.95
CA LYS A 31 15.57 -6.98 3.22
C LYS A 31 16.55 -8.14 3.20
N ILE A 32 17.83 -7.82 3.15
CA ILE A 32 18.92 -8.79 2.96
C ILE A 32 19.66 -9.07 4.26
N THR A 33 20.18 -10.29 4.41
CA THR A 33 21.16 -10.62 5.45
C THR A 33 22.52 -10.01 5.13
N TRP A 34 23.44 -10.00 6.10
CA TRP A 34 24.84 -9.65 5.87
C TRP A 34 25.55 -10.57 4.85
N ARG A 35 24.98 -11.75 4.54
CA ARG A 35 25.47 -12.70 3.54
C ARG A 35 24.90 -12.43 2.13
N GLY A 36 24.04 -11.44 1.97
CA GLY A 36 23.39 -11.11 0.69
C GLY A 36 22.12 -11.91 0.38
N GLU A 37 21.62 -12.71 1.32
CA GLU A 37 20.39 -13.49 1.14
C GLU A 37 19.15 -12.63 1.39
N VAL A 38 18.15 -12.68 0.49
CA VAL A 38 16.85 -12.00 0.71
C VAL A 38 16.02 -12.80 1.72
N ARG A 39 15.59 -12.15 2.81
CA ARG A 39 14.77 -12.79 3.87
C ARG A 39 13.32 -12.33 3.89
N SER A 40 13.07 -11.10 3.49
CA SER A 40 11.74 -10.53 3.40
C SER A 40 11.74 -9.34 2.45
N LEU A 41 10.57 -8.81 2.18
CA LEU A 41 10.35 -7.62 1.37
C LEU A 41 9.62 -6.57 2.20
N GLU A 42 9.75 -5.32 1.82
CA GLU A 42 8.87 -4.24 2.25
C GLU A 42 8.07 -3.70 1.08
N ALA A 43 6.75 -3.66 1.24
CA ALA A 43 5.83 -3.08 0.28
C ALA A 43 5.80 -1.56 0.44
N LEU A 44 6.15 -0.86 -0.63
CA LEU A 44 6.24 0.58 -0.68
C LEU A 44 5.30 1.08 -1.79
N VAL A 45 4.18 1.67 -1.40
CA VAL A 45 3.22 2.24 -2.35
C VAL A 45 3.87 3.37 -3.16
N ARG A 46 3.49 3.48 -4.42
CA ARG A 46 3.80 4.59 -5.31
C ARG A 46 2.54 4.97 -6.06
N TRP A 47 2.46 6.23 -6.47
CA TRP A 47 1.34 6.70 -7.26
C TRP A 47 1.82 7.05 -8.66
N GLN A 48 1.38 6.27 -9.64
CA GLN A 48 1.55 6.53 -11.06
C GLN A 48 0.45 7.48 -11.55
N SER A 49 0.62 8.78 -11.32
CA SER A 49 -0.31 9.79 -11.81
C SER A 49 -0.19 9.92 -13.34
N PRO A 50 -1.31 9.95 -14.07
CA PRO A 50 -1.30 10.24 -15.51
C PRO A 50 -0.69 11.60 -15.85
N GLU A 51 -0.89 12.60 -14.99
CA GLU A 51 -0.49 13.98 -15.22
C GLU A 51 0.92 14.30 -14.69
N ARG A 52 1.33 13.67 -13.58
CA ARG A 52 2.58 13.99 -12.87
C ARG A 52 3.61 12.87 -12.86
N GLY A 53 3.30 11.72 -13.47
CA GLY A 53 4.16 10.55 -13.45
C GLY A 53 4.24 9.91 -12.07
N LEU A 54 5.39 9.33 -11.74
CA LEU A 54 5.59 8.59 -10.49
C LEU A 54 5.76 9.57 -9.31
N ILE A 55 4.74 9.68 -8.49
CA ILE A 55 4.73 10.50 -7.27
C ILE A 55 5.21 9.65 -6.07
N PRO A 56 6.24 10.12 -5.32
CA PRO A 56 6.73 9.42 -4.15
C PRO A 56 5.78 9.55 -2.94
N PRO A 57 5.82 8.61 -1.96
CA PRO A 57 4.96 8.64 -0.78
C PRO A 57 5.02 9.93 0.02
N LEU A 58 6.20 10.56 0.10
CA LEU A 58 6.40 11.80 0.87
C LEU A 58 5.49 12.94 0.41
N ASP A 59 5.03 12.91 -0.85
CA ASP A 59 4.24 13.98 -1.43
C ASP A 59 2.73 13.82 -1.19
N PHE A 60 2.25 12.61 -0.86
CA PHE A 60 0.81 12.35 -0.69
C PHE A 60 0.42 11.69 0.63
N ILE A 61 1.34 11.04 1.35
CA ILE A 61 1.01 10.32 2.59
C ILE A 61 0.56 11.27 3.70
N SER A 62 1.24 12.41 3.91
CA SER A 62 0.83 13.40 4.93
C SER A 62 -0.59 13.91 4.65
N TYR A 63 -0.90 14.19 3.37
CA TYR A 63 -2.25 14.57 2.98
C TYR A 63 -3.27 13.45 3.21
N ALA A 64 -2.92 12.21 2.87
CA ALA A 64 -3.78 11.05 3.10
C ALA A 64 -4.11 10.87 4.60
N GLU A 65 -3.14 11.12 5.48
CA GLU A 65 -3.33 11.05 6.94
C GLU A 65 -4.27 12.13 7.45
N GLU A 66 -4.05 13.39 7.04
CA GLU A 66 -4.88 14.54 7.41
C GLU A 66 -6.32 14.37 6.92
N SER A 67 -6.51 14.02 5.64
CA SER A 67 -7.81 13.84 5.00
C SER A 67 -8.56 12.56 5.41
N GLY A 68 -7.85 11.59 5.99
CA GLY A 68 -8.39 10.26 6.32
C GLY A 68 -8.37 9.27 5.16
N LEU A 69 -7.92 9.68 3.96
CA LEU A 69 -7.70 8.78 2.82
C LEU A 69 -6.62 7.72 3.08
N ILE A 70 -5.81 7.88 4.13
CA ILE A 70 -4.85 6.87 4.56
C ILE A 70 -5.54 5.54 4.86
N VAL A 71 -6.77 5.55 5.40
CA VAL A 71 -7.51 4.31 5.70
C VAL A 71 -7.84 3.50 4.44
N PRO A 72 -8.58 4.04 3.46
CA PRO A 72 -8.85 3.31 2.21
C PRO A 72 -7.58 2.99 1.43
N LEU A 73 -6.56 3.86 1.47
CA LEU A 73 -5.25 3.58 0.87
C LEU A 73 -4.58 2.36 1.49
N GLY A 74 -4.57 2.25 2.82
CA GLY A 74 -4.01 1.08 3.52
C GLY A 74 -4.73 -0.20 3.17
N ARG A 75 -6.06 -0.14 3.11
CA ARG A 75 -6.87 -1.28 2.69
C ARG A 75 -6.51 -1.72 1.27
N TRP A 76 -6.39 -0.77 0.33
CA TRP A 76 -5.96 -1.06 -1.03
C TRP A 76 -4.58 -1.74 -1.06
N VAL A 77 -3.60 -1.18 -0.32
CA VAL A 77 -2.23 -1.72 -0.24
C VAL A 77 -2.23 -3.16 0.29
N ILE A 78 -2.92 -3.42 1.41
CA ILE A 78 -2.95 -4.77 2.01
C ILE A 78 -3.56 -5.80 1.04
N LEU A 79 -4.69 -5.46 0.41
CA LEU A 79 -5.36 -6.38 -0.51
C LEU A 79 -4.46 -6.72 -1.70
N ASP A 80 -3.77 -5.73 -2.26
CA ASP A 80 -2.84 -5.95 -3.38
C ASP A 80 -1.63 -6.79 -2.95
N VAL A 81 -1.02 -6.48 -1.80
CA VAL A 81 0.13 -7.25 -1.27
C VAL A 81 -0.23 -8.70 -1.03
N VAL A 82 -1.35 -9.00 -0.38
CA VAL A 82 -1.74 -10.40 -0.10
C VAL A 82 -1.96 -11.16 -1.41
N ARG A 83 -2.61 -10.55 -2.40
CA ARG A 83 -2.77 -11.15 -3.74
C ARG A 83 -1.42 -11.38 -4.42
N GLN A 84 -0.49 -10.44 -4.30
CA GLN A 84 0.85 -10.58 -4.87
C GLN A 84 1.65 -11.70 -4.18
N VAL A 85 1.53 -11.82 -2.85
CA VAL A 85 2.14 -12.91 -2.09
C VAL A 85 1.57 -14.27 -2.50
N ALA A 86 0.26 -14.37 -2.74
CA ALA A 86 -0.35 -15.60 -3.26
C ALA A 86 0.27 -16.01 -4.60
N LYS A 87 0.36 -15.06 -5.56
CA LYS A 87 1.01 -15.29 -6.87
C LYS A 87 2.47 -15.72 -6.75
N TRP A 88 3.18 -15.24 -5.73
CA TRP A 88 4.57 -15.65 -5.46
C TRP A 88 4.64 -17.05 -4.86
N ARG A 89 3.75 -17.39 -3.92
CA ARG A 89 3.66 -18.74 -3.34
C ARG A 89 3.38 -19.79 -4.41
N ASP A 90 2.49 -19.50 -5.36
CA ASP A 90 2.21 -20.38 -6.50
C ASP A 90 3.44 -20.66 -7.38
N LYS A 91 4.42 -19.74 -7.35
CA LYS A 91 5.72 -19.86 -8.05
C LYS A 91 6.84 -20.42 -7.15
N GLY A 92 6.52 -20.86 -5.94
CA GLY A 92 7.49 -21.36 -4.95
C GLY A 92 8.29 -20.28 -4.22
N ILE A 93 7.94 -19.00 -4.39
CA ILE A 93 8.61 -17.88 -3.72
C ILE A 93 7.89 -17.62 -2.39
N ASN A 94 8.50 -18.08 -1.30
CA ASN A 94 7.97 -17.97 0.06
C ASN A 94 8.72 -16.88 0.84
N LEU A 95 8.36 -15.61 0.61
CA LEU A 95 8.93 -14.46 1.32
C LEU A 95 7.85 -13.72 2.10
N ARG A 96 8.20 -13.31 3.32
CA ARG A 96 7.36 -12.40 4.12
C ARG A 96 7.40 -11.00 3.52
N VAL A 97 6.26 -10.31 3.55
CA VAL A 97 6.16 -8.92 3.09
C VAL A 97 5.69 -8.02 4.23
N ALA A 98 6.51 -7.04 4.59
CA ALA A 98 6.14 -6.00 5.54
C ALA A 98 5.29 -4.93 4.83
N VAL A 99 4.18 -4.53 5.46
CA VAL A 99 3.30 -3.44 5.02
C VAL A 99 3.32 -2.35 6.08
N ASN A 100 3.46 -1.09 5.64
CA ASN A 100 3.45 0.07 6.53
C ASN A 100 2.01 0.43 6.94
N ILE A 101 1.81 0.70 8.24
CA ILE A 101 0.51 1.03 8.82
C ILE A 101 0.62 2.31 9.65
N SER A 102 -0.23 3.29 9.40
CA SER A 102 -0.33 4.53 10.17
C SER A 102 -1.13 4.33 11.46
N ALA A 103 -0.95 5.22 12.44
CA ALA A 103 -1.70 5.17 13.69
C ALA A 103 -3.22 5.21 13.48
N ARG A 104 -3.69 5.97 12.49
CA ARG A 104 -5.11 6.09 12.14
C ARG A 104 -5.68 4.77 11.59
N GLN A 105 -4.91 4.07 10.75
CA GLN A 105 -5.28 2.75 10.25
C GLN A 105 -5.29 1.71 11.36
N LEU A 106 -4.33 1.76 12.28
CA LEU A 106 -4.24 0.81 13.40
C LEU A 106 -5.45 0.91 14.34
N ALA A 107 -6.01 2.11 14.50
CA ALA A 107 -7.22 2.34 15.28
C ALA A 107 -8.51 1.90 14.54
N ASP A 108 -8.45 1.64 13.23
CA ASP A 108 -9.60 1.28 12.41
C ASP A 108 -9.74 -0.25 12.28
N GLN A 109 -10.84 -0.81 12.79
CA GLN A 109 -11.06 -2.26 12.76
C GLN A 109 -11.31 -2.83 11.35
N THR A 110 -11.67 -2.00 10.38
CA THR A 110 -11.96 -2.45 9.01
C THR A 110 -10.73 -3.02 8.31
N ILE A 111 -9.53 -2.57 8.69
CA ILE A 111 -8.28 -3.08 8.12
C ILE A 111 -8.04 -4.54 8.50
N PHE A 112 -8.32 -4.89 9.75
CA PHE A 112 -8.19 -6.24 10.25
C PHE A 112 -9.23 -7.17 9.61
N THR A 113 -10.48 -6.71 9.51
CA THR A 113 -11.55 -7.47 8.83
C THR A 113 -11.21 -7.71 7.36
N ALA A 114 -10.72 -6.70 6.64
CA ALA A 114 -10.32 -6.83 5.23
C ALA A 114 -9.14 -7.80 5.05
N LEU A 115 -8.12 -7.73 5.92
CA LEU A 115 -6.99 -8.65 5.90
C LEU A 115 -7.44 -10.09 6.15
N LYS A 116 -8.28 -10.31 7.17
CA LYS A 116 -8.79 -11.65 7.49
C LYS A 116 -9.59 -12.23 6.33
N GLN A 117 -10.46 -11.43 5.72
CA GLN A 117 -11.28 -11.85 4.59
C GLN A 117 -10.41 -12.28 3.40
N VAL A 118 -9.45 -11.45 2.98
CA VAL A 118 -8.62 -11.78 1.80
C VAL A 118 -7.70 -12.98 2.05
N LEU A 119 -7.21 -13.17 3.27
CA LEU A 119 -6.43 -14.36 3.63
C LEU A 119 -7.29 -15.62 3.52
N GLN A 120 -8.54 -15.58 3.99
CA GLN A 120 -9.48 -16.70 3.86
C GLN A 120 -9.83 -17.00 2.40
N GLU A 121 -10.13 -15.96 1.60
CA GLU A 121 -10.43 -16.11 0.16
C GLU A 121 -9.29 -16.77 -0.61
N LEU A 122 -8.03 -16.51 -0.21
CA LEU A 122 -6.83 -17.06 -0.84
C LEU A 122 -6.27 -18.29 -0.10
N ASN A 123 -7.03 -18.88 0.83
CA ASN A 123 -6.68 -20.09 1.58
C ASN A 123 -5.34 -19.99 2.35
N PHE A 124 -5.02 -18.82 2.90
CA PHE A 124 -3.92 -18.67 3.84
C PHE A 124 -4.36 -19.11 5.25
N GLU A 125 -3.65 -20.08 5.82
CA GLU A 125 -3.87 -20.51 7.21
C GLU A 125 -3.33 -19.49 8.23
N TYR A 126 -2.28 -18.75 7.87
CA TYR A 126 -1.62 -17.73 8.69
C TYR A 126 -1.19 -16.53 7.84
N CYS A 127 -1.00 -15.38 8.51
CA CYS A 127 -0.48 -14.17 7.87
C CYS A 127 0.93 -14.46 7.29
N PRO A 128 1.15 -14.22 6.00
CA PRO A 128 2.32 -14.72 5.29
C PRO A 128 3.62 -13.94 5.45
#